data_AF-A0A2H0RFX6-F1
#
_entry.id   AF-A0A2H0RFX6-F1
#
_cell.length_a   1.000
_cell.length_b   1.000
_cell.length_c   1.000
_cell.angle_alpha   90.00
_cell.angle_beta   90.00
_cell.angle_gamma   90.00
#
_symmetry.space_group_name_H-M   'P 1'
#
loop_
_entity.id
_entity.type
_entity.pdbx_description
1 polymer ?
#
loop_
_entity_poly.entity_id
_entity_poly.type
_entity_poly.pdbx_seq_one_letter_code
_entity_poly.pdbx_strand_id
1 'polypeptide(L)' 'PVLAAEVGLDRATFEECLASGEMAAIVEADYQDAVGAGGTGTPFVIVWNRTTGKQIKLPGAVPLAQIKTAVDSLLVN' A
#
# COMPACT_ATOMS: atom_id res chain seq x y z
N PRO A 1 -4.86 -20.60 7.09
CA PRO A 1 -4.91 -20.51 5.61
C PRO A 1 -3.64 -21.07 4.97
N VAL A 2 -3.72 -21.57 3.73
CA VAL A 2 -2.59 -22.24 3.04
C VAL A 2 -1.39 -21.31 2.90
N LEU A 3 -1.59 -20.08 2.42
CA LEU A 3 -0.52 -19.10 2.21
C LEU A 3 0.22 -18.71 3.50
N ALA A 4 -0.48 -18.63 4.64
CA ALA A 4 0.14 -18.27 5.91
C ALA A 4 1.20 -19.31 6.34
N ALA A 5 0.89 -20.60 6.17
CA ALA A 5 1.85 -21.67 6.47
C ALA A 5 3.02 -21.70 5.50
N GLU A 6 2.79 -21.41 4.21
CA GLU A 6 3.85 -21.35 3.19
C GLU A 6 4.91 -20.29 3.47
N VAL A 7 4.53 -19.17 4.12
CA VAL A 7 5.45 -18.11 4.54
C VAL A 7 5.99 -18.30 5.96
N GLY A 8 5.76 -19.48 6.57
CA GLY A 8 6.31 -19.86 7.88
C GLY A 8 5.55 -19.36 9.10
N LEU A 9 4.31 -18.86 8.94
CA LEU A 9 3.46 -18.46 10.07
C LEU A 9 2.76 -19.67 10.68
N ASP A 10 2.47 -19.59 11.99
CA ASP A 10 1.59 -20.56 12.64
C ASP A 10 0.18 -20.45 12.07
N ARG A 11 -0.31 -21.55 11.50
CA ARG A 11 -1.58 -21.57 10.79
C ARG A 11 -2.75 -21.30 11.74
N ALA A 12 -2.76 -21.92 12.91
CA ALA A 12 -3.90 -21.83 13.84
C ALA A 12 -4.05 -20.41 14.38
N THR A 13 -2.95 -19.80 14.80
CA THR A 13 -2.89 -18.42 15.28
C THR A 13 -3.34 -17.44 14.19
N PHE A 14 -2.90 -17.64 12.95
CA PHE A 14 -3.33 -16.80 11.83
C PHE A 14 -4.83 -16.97 11.53
N GLU A 15 -5.35 -18.20 11.57
CA GLU A 15 -6.78 -18.47 11.35
C GLU A 15 -7.65 -17.78 12.39
N GLU A 16 -7.26 -17.81 13.66
CA GLU A 16 -7.94 -17.09 14.73
C GLU A 16 -7.90 -15.56 14.51
N CYS A 17 -6.73 -15.01 14.18
CA CYS A 17 -6.57 -13.58 13.86
C CYS A 17 -7.41 -13.14 12.66
N LEU A 18 -7.46 -13.95 11.59
CA LEU A 18 -8.27 -13.66 10.43
C LEU A 18 -9.78 -13.73 10.75
N ALA A 19 -10.18 -14.75 11.53
CA ALA A 19 -11.58 -14.97 11.90
C ALA A 19 -12.11 -13.93 12.90
N SER A 20 -11.24 -13.33 13.73
CA SER A 20 -11.64 -12.29 14.69
C SER A 20 -12.17 -11.02 14.00
N GLY A 21 -11.77 -10.78 12.75
CA GLY A 21 -12.13 -9.58 12.00
C GLY A 21 -11.43 -8.31 12.50
N GLU A 22 -10.47 -8.41 13.44
CA GLU A 22 -9.74 -7.28 14.01
C GLU A 22 -9.13 -6.36 12.95
N MET A 23 -8.62 -6.94 11.86
CA MET A 23 -7.98 -6.19 10.78
C MET A 23 -8.96 -5.58 9.76
N ALA A 24 -10.26 -5.88 9.84
CA ALA A 24 -11.24 -5.40 8.85
C ALA A 24 -11.32 -3.87 8.78
N ALA A 25 -11.23 -3.19 9.93
CA ALA A 25 -11.24 -1.74 10.00
C ALA A 25 -10.00 -1.11 9.35
N ILE A 26 -8.83 -1.75 9.48
CA ILE A 26 -7.58 -1.28 8.86
C ILE A 26 -7.64 -1.46 7.35
N VAL A 27 -8.11 -2.63 6.87
CA VAL A 27 -8.29 -2.90 5.43
C VAL A 27 -9.26 -1.89 4.80
N GLU A 28 -10.37 -1.58 5.48
CA GLU A 28 -11.32 -0.56 5.01
C GLU A 28 -10.70 0.84 5.00
N ALA A 29 -9.94 1.21 6.03
CA ALA A 29 -9.25 2.50 6.08
C ALA A 29 -8.25 2.64 4.93
N ASP A 30 -7.42 1.63 4.67
CA ASP A 30 -6.46 1.62 3.55
C ASP A 30 -7.17 1.72 2.19
N TYR A 31 -8.32 1.04 2.03
CA TYR A 31 -9.16 1.14 0.84
C TYR A 31 -9.69 2.57 0.64
N GLN A 32 -10.24 3.18 1.69
CA GLN A 32 -10.77 4.54 1.63
C GLN A 32 -9.66 5.58 1.41
N ASP A 33 -8.47 5.39 1.97
CA ASP A 33 -7.31 6.23 1.72
C ASP A 33 -6.90 6.20 0.24
N ALA A 34 -6.86 5.00 -0.37
CA ALA A 34 -6.59 4.86 -1.80
C ALA A 34 -7.66 5.58 -2.66
N VAL A 35 -8.95 5.39 -2.34
CA VAL A 35 -10.06 6.07 -3.03
C VAL A 35 -9.98 7.59 -2.87
N GLY A 36 -9.77 8.10 -1.66
CA GLY A 36 -9.63 9.52 -1.35
C GLY A 36 -8.42 10.16 -2.04
N ALA A 37 -7.35 9.38 -2.23
CA ALA A 37 -6.20 9.79 -3.02
C ALA A 37 -6.42 9.69 -4.54
N GLY A 38 -7.58 9.25 -5.02
CA GLY A 38 -7.93 9.14 -6.44
C GLY A 38 -7.48 7.83 -7.11
N GLY A 39 -7.20 6.80 -6.33
CA GLY A 39 -6.94 5.46 -6.83
C GLY A 39 -8.22 4.81 -7.37
N THR A 40 -8.15 4.27 -8.58
CA THR A 40 -9.29 3.62 -9.27
C THR A 40 -8.99 2.17 -9.67
N GLY A 41 -7.82 1.67 -9.32
CA GLY A 41 -7.35 0.33 -9.64
C GLY A 41 -5.97 0.08 -9.04
N THR A 42 -5.50 -1.16 -9.12
CA THR A 42 -4.19 -1.57 -8.60
C THR A 42 -3.27 -2.06 -9.72
N PRO A 43 -1.95 -1.86 -9.60
CA PRO A 43 -1.28 -1.11 -8.53
C PRO A 43 -1.45 0.42 -8.70
N PHE A 44 -1.50 1.13 -7.58
CA PHE A 44 -1.56 2.59 -7.52
C PHE A 44 -0.54 3.04 -6.48
N VAL A 45 0.47 3.80 -6.92
CA VAL A 45 1.59 4.21 -6.07
C VAL A 45 1.55 5.72 -5.88
N ILE A 46 1.76 6.17 -4.64
CA ILE A 46 1.93 7.58 -4.31
C ILE A 46 3.33 7.78 -3.74
N VAL A 47 4.12 8.63 -4.37
CA VAL A 47 5.38 9.12 -3.80
C VAL A 47 5.08 10.42 -3.06
N TRP A 48 5.34 10.45 -1.75
CA TRP A 48 4.97 11.55 -0.88
C TRP A 48 6.17 12.10 -0.11
N ASN A 49 6.48 13.39 -0.30
CA ASN A 49 7.37 14.12 0.58
C ASN A 49 6.56 14.62 1.79
N ARG A 50 6.74 13.96 2.94
CA ARG A 50 6.02 14.28 4.18
C ARG A 50 6.40 15.64 4.79
N THR A 51 7.58 16.18 4.46
CA THR A 51 8.03 17.49 4.96
C THR A 51 7.37 18.64 4.19
N THR A 52 7.27 18.54 2.86
CA THR A 52 6.69 19.59 2.02
C THR A 52 5.20 19.38 1.73
N GLY A 53 4.68 18.18 1.99
CA GLY A 53 3.31 17.79 1.65
C GLY A 53 3.11 17.46 0.17
N LYS A 54 4.13 17.62 -0.69
CA LYS A 54 4.01 17.35 -2.13
C LYS A 54 3.87 15.85 -2.41
N GLN A 55 2.99 15.51 -3.34
CA GLN A 55 2.70 14.14 -3.75
C GLN A 55 2.76 13.99 -5.27
N ILE A 56 3.27 12.85 -5.73
CA ILE A 56 3.22 12.40 -7.13
C ILE A 56 2.51 11.05 -7.16
N LYS A 57 1.46 10.95 -7.97
CA LYS A 57 0.67 9.72 -8.16
C LYS A 57 1.16 9.01 -9.42
N LEU A 58 1.37 7.69 -9.32
CA LEU A 58 1.82 6.82 -10.40
C LEU A 58 0.76 5.72 -10.59
N PRO A 59 -0.14 5.84 -11.58
CA PRO A 59 -1.18 4.85 -11.83
C PRO A 59 -0.62 3.63 -12.56
N GLY A 60 -0.99 2.44 -12.11
CA GLY A 60 -0.58 1.17 -12.71
C GLY A 60 0.84 0.76 -12.36
N ALA A 61 1.27 -0.36 -12.95
CA ALA A 61 2.63 -0.87 -12.79
C ALA A 61 3.56 -0.06 -13.69
N VAL A 62 4.38 0.81 -13.09
CA VAL A 62 5.35 1.62 -13.82
C VAL A 62 6.77 1.05 -13.65
N PRO A 63 7.68 1.27 -14.63
CA PRO A 63 9.08 0.89 -14.49
C PRO A 63 9.74 1.55 -13.27
N LEU A 64 10.71 0.85 -12.65
CA LEU A 64 11.49 1.36 -11.52
C LEU A 64 12.11 2.74 -11.78
N ALA A 65 12.56 2.97 -13.02
CA ALA A 65 13.13 4.25 -13.42
C ALA A 65 12.15 5.43 -13.23
N GLN A 66 10.86 5.23 -13.50
CA GLN A 66 9.84 6.27 -13.30
C GLN A 66 9.60 6.55 -11.82
N ILE A 67 9.60 5.51 -10.98
CA ILE A 67 9.51 5.66 -9.52
C ILE A 67 10.69 6.47 -9.01
N LYS A 68 11.91 6.16 -9.48
CA LYS A 68 13.12 6.91 -9.11
C LYS A 68 13.02 8.37 -9.52
N THR A 69 12.59 8.67 -10.75
CA THR A 69 12.40 10.05 -11.21
C THR A 69 11.38 10.81 -10.34
N ALA A 70 10.26 10.18 -9.97
CA ALA A 70 9.27 10.78 -9.08
C ALA A 70 9.86 11.10 -7.70
N VAL A 71 10.60 10.16 -7.10
CA VAL A 71 11.30 10.38 -5.82
C VAL A 71 12.32 11.52 -5.96
N ASP A 72 13.20 11.47 -6.94
CA ASP A 72 14.24 12.48 -7.15
C ASP A 72 13.63 13.88 -7.29
N SER A 73 12.54 14.02 -8.07
CA SER A 73 11.86 15.31 -8.28
C SER A 73 11.25 15.92 -7.00
N LEU A 74 10.96 15.10 -6.00
CA LEU A 74 10.41 15.55 -4.71
C LEU A 74 11.50 15.82 -3.66
N LEU A 75 12.75 15.42 -3.93
CA LEU A 75 13.91 15.65 -3.06
C LEU A 75 14.68 16.92 -3.42
N VAL A 76 14.54 17.44 -4.64
CA VAL A 76 15.18 18.70 -5.04
C VAL A 76 14.41 19.86 -4.40
N ASN A 77 15.08 20.54 -3.46
CA ASN A 77 14.67 21.82 -2.89
C ASN A 77 15.08 22.98 -3.79
#